data_AF-A0A811PQX2-F1
#
_entry.id   AF-A0A811PQX2-F1
#
_cell.length_a   1.000
_cell.length_b   1.000
_cell.length_c   1.000
_cell.angle_alpha   90.00
_cell.angle_beta   90.00
_cell.angle_gamma   90.00
#
_symmetry.space_group_name_H-M   'P 1'
#
loop_
_entity.id
_entity.type
_entity.pdbx_description
1 polymer ?
#
loop_
_entity_poly.entity_id
_entity_poly.type
_entity_poly.pdbx_seq_one_letter_code
_entity_poly.pdbx_strand_id
1 'polypeptide(L)'
;MQWPTAALQLLCRPSLSAAQLRQVDAHLLSSFSHLLADRFLPNQLLRSLLPAHPLGALRLFPRLRRILPDFRPNNYTFSFLLKAAADSSAPASLRPDSPFGAHAIVPSLHALAVVLAWDAHAYVANGLIHAYATHGVLPSARRLFGDAVASRAADVCSWTSLLTACAKAGQVDEARALFDGMPRRNDVAWGAPC
;
A
#
# COMPACT_ATOMS: atom_id res chain seq x y z
N MET A 1 -19.94 -4.59 -11.63
CA MET A 1 -20.87 -4.66 -10.48
C MET A 1 -20.70 -3.35 -9.71
N GLN A 2 -21.62 -2.40 -9.90
CA GLN A 2 -21.43 -1.02 -9.41
C GLN A 2 -21.97 -0.90 -7.99
N TRP A 3 -21.07 -0.80 -7.01
CA TRP A 3 -21.45 -0.17 -5.74
C TRP A 3 -21.96 1.24 -6.05
N PRO A 4 -22.99 1.74 -5.36
CA PRO A 4 -23.50 3.07 -5.64
C PRO A 4 -22.39 4.09 -5.40
N THR A 5 -21.99 4.79 -6.46
CA THR A 5 -20.90 5.76 -6.46
C THR A 5 -21.05 6.78 -5.33
N ALA A 6 -22.29 7.14 -4.99
CA ALA A 6 -22.63 8.02 -3.88
C ALA A 6 -22.21 7.47 -2.51
N ALA A 7 -22.40 6.16 -2.24
CA ALA A 7 -22.00 5.54 -0.98
C ALA A 7 -20.48 5.48 -0.84
N LEU A 8 -19.76 5.17 -1.92
CA LEU A 8 -18.30 5.22 -1.95
C LEU A 8 -17.76 6.64 -1.75
N GLN A 9 -18.33 7.62 -2.45
CA GLN A 9 -17.95 9.02 -2.30
C GLN A 9 -18.16 9.52 -0.87
N LEU A 10 -19.26 9.13 -0.23
CA LEU A 10 -19.56 9.52 1.15
C LEU A 10 -18.59 8.85 2.14
N LEU A 11 -18.32 7.55 1.98
CA LEU A 11 -17.33 6.81 2.77
C LEU A 11 -15.89 7.27 2.55
N CYS A 12 -15.58 7.98 1.45
CA CYS A 12 -14.26 8.56 1.21
C CYS A 12 -14.09 9.97 1.81
N ARG A 13 -15.14 10.57 2.37
CA ARG A 13 -15.06 11.92 2.95
C ARG A 13 -14.08 11.98 4.14
N PRO A 14 -13.29 13.07 4.26
CA PRO A 14 -12.26 13.22 5.29
C PRO A 14 -12.86 13.27 6.71
N SER A 15 -14.04 13.85 6.86
CA SER A 15 -14.72 14.03 8.14
C SER A 15 -16.16 13.54 8.02
N LEU A 16 -16.45 12.40 8.67
CA LEU A 16 -17.81 11.90 8.88
C LEU A 16 -18.07 11.88 10.38
N SER A 17 -19.20 12.41 10.82
CA SER A 17 -19.63 12.27 12.21
C SER A 17 -19.99 10.80 12.51
N ALA A 18 -19.94 10.42 13.79
CA ALA A 18 -20.36 9.07 14.21
C ALA A 18 -21.82 8.78 13.82
N ALA A 19 -22.67 9.81 13.77
CA ALA A 19 -24.06 9.69 13.31
C ALA A 19 -24.15 9.42 11.80
N GLN A 20 -23.34 10.11 11.00
CA GLN A 20 -23.28 9.88 9.55
C GLN A 20 -22.76 8.48 9.21
N LEU A 21 -21.76 7.98 9.94
CA LEU A 21 -21.29 6.60 9.79
C LEU A 21 -22.41 5.61 10.10
N ARG A 22 -23.11 5.76 11.24
CA ARG A 22 -24.23 4.88 11.59
C ARG A 22 -25.37 4.91 10.57
N GLN A 23 -25.67 6.07 10.00
CA GLN A 23 -26.70 6.22 8.98
C GLN A 23 -26.32 5.53 7.66
N VAL A 24 -25.04 5.62 7.26
CA VAL A 24 -24.50 4.88 6.12
C VAL A 24 -24.53 3.38 6.38
N ASP A 25 -24.10 2.94 7.57
CA ASP A 25 -24.11 1.53 7.96
C ASP A 25 -25.54 0.97 7.92
N ALA A 26 -26.51 1.68 8.50
CA ALA A 26 -27.91 1.28 8.48
C ALA A 26 -28.49 1.20 7.06
N HIS A 27 -28.19 2.19 6.21
CA HIS A 27 -28.64 2.20 4.82
C HIS A 27 -27.99 1.11 3.96
N LEU A 28 -26.70 0.80 4.19
CA LEU A 28 -25.99 -0.28 3.52
C LEU A 28 -26.54 -1.64 3.94
N LEU A 29 -26.82 -1.84 5.24
CA LEU A 29 -27.42 -3.06 5.76
C LEU A 29 -28.84 -3.27 5.22
N SER A 30 -29.65 -2.21 5.10
CA SER A 30 -31.03 -2.32 4.60
C SER A 30 -31.12 -2.54 3.08
N SER A 31 -30.27 -1.83 2.33
CA SER A 31 -30.42 -1.74 0.86
C SER A 31 -29.46 -2.66 0.10
N PHE A 32 -28.40 -3.14 0.74
CA PHE A 32 -27.30 -3.85 0.08
C PHE A 32 -26.79 -5.06 0.88
N SER A 33 -27.65 -5.70 1.70
CA SER A 33 -27.29 -6.88 2.52
C SER A 33 -26.59 -7.99 1.72
N HIS A 34 -27.06 -8.29 0.50
CA HIS A 34 -26.42 -9.27 -0.39
C HIS A 34 -25.00 -8.87 -0.81
N LEU A 35 -24.72 -7.58 -0.97
CA LEU A 35 -23.36 -7.10 -1.30
C LEU A 35 -22.43 -7.19 -0.09
N LEU A 36 -22.95 -7.02 1.13
CA LEU A 36 -22.16 -7.16 2.36
C LEU A 36 -21.71 -8.61 2.62
N ALA A 37 -22.40 -9.60 2.02
CA ALA A 37 -22.00 -11.01 2.06
C ALA A 37 -20.86 -11.35 1.08
N ASP A 38 -20.52 -10.47 0.14
CA ASP A 38 -19.43 -10.70 -0.81
C ASP A 38 -18.07 -10.50 -0.12
N ARG A 39 -17.39 -11.61 0.16
CA ARG A 39 -16.06 -11.64 0.79
C ARG A 39 -14.96 -10.93 -0.03
N PHE A 40 -15.16 -10.73 -1.34
CA PHE A 40 -14.19 -10.07 -2.21
C PHE A 40 -14.44 -8.57 -2.33
N LEU A 41 -15.66 -8.12 -2.02
CA LEU A 41 -16.07 -6.74 -2.13
C LEU A 41 -15.09 -5.74 -1.48
N PRO A 42 -14.59 -5.94 -0.23
CA PRO A 42 -13.67 -4.97 0.39
C PRO A 42 -12.44 -4.68 -0.47
N ASN A 43 -11.84 -5.74 -1.03
CA ASN A 43 -10.66 -5.64 -1.87
C ASN A 43 -10.99 -5.06 -3.26
N GLN A 44 -12.17 -5.37 -3.82
CA GLN A 44 -12.63 -4.74 -5.06
C GLN A 44 -12.83 -3.23 -4.87
N LEU A 45 -13.39 -2.80 -3.74
CA LEU A 45 -13.57 -1.38 -3.43
C LEU A 45 -12.24 -0.66 -3.25
N LEU A 46 -11.34 -1.23 -2.44
CA LEU A 46 -9.98 -0.67 -2.27
C LEU A 46 -9.24 -0.56 -3.60
N ARG A 47 -9.33 -1.59 -4.46
CA ARG A 47 -8.74 -1.56 -5.81
C ARG A 47 -9.37 -0.50 -6.69
N SER A 48 -10.70 -0.34 -6.65
CA SER A 48 -11.42 0.60 -7.52
C SER A 48 -11.04 2.07 -7.29
N LEU A 49 -10.56 2.41 -6.10
CA LEU A 49 -10.07 3.74 -5.76
C LEU A 49 -8.66 4.02 -6.31
N LEU A 50 -7.91 2.98 -6.67
CA LEU A 50 -6.60 3.11 -7.27
C LEU A 50 -6.74 3.10 -8.81
N PRO A 51 -6.03 3.99 -9.53
CA PRO A 51 -4.98 4.91 -9.08
C PRO A 51 -5.46 6.33 -8.69
N ALA A 52 -6.74 6.66 -8.90
CA ALA A 52 -7.22 8.05 -8.86
C ALA A 52 -7.23 8.69 -7.46
N HIS A 53 -7.49 7.92 -6.40
CA HIS A 53 -7.71 8.42 -5.05
C HIS A 53 -7.02 7.56 -3.97
N PRO A 54 -5.67 7.53 -3.92
CA PRO A 54 -4.92 6.68 -2.99
C PRO A 54 -5.23 6.97 -1.52
N LEU A 55 -5.34 8.25 -1.13
CA LEU A 55 -5.77 8.64 0.21
C LEU A 55 -7.20 8.17 0.54
N GLY A 56 -8.05 8.04 -0.47
CA GLY A 56 -9.40 7.50 -0.32
C GLY A 56 -9.36 6.03 0.10
N ALA A 57 -8.51 5.21 -0.54
CA ALA A 57 -8.35 3.80 -0.20
C ALA A 57 -7.85 3.62 1.25
N LEU A 58 -6.88 4.43 1.67
CA LEU A 58 -6.34 4.41 3.03
C LEU A 58 -7.40 4.80 4.08
N ARG A 59 -8.27 5.77 3.78
CA ARG A 59 -9.37 6.18 4.66
C ARG A 59 -10.52 5.19 4.69
N LEU A 60 -10.78 4.50 3.58
CA LEU A 60 -11.86 3.53 3.45
C LEU A 60 -11.56 2.25 4.25
N PHE A 61 -10.32 1.79 4.27
CA PHE A 61 -9.93 0.54 4.94
C PHE A 61 -10.40 0.37 6.40
N PRO A 62 -10.11 1.30 7.34
CA PRO A 62 -10.57 1.15 8.71
C PRO A 62 -12.10 1.17 8.83
N ARG A 63 -12.80 1.85 7.90
CA ARG A 63 -14.26 1.87 7.83
C ARG A 63 -14.79 0.51 7.38
N LEU A 64 -14.21 -0.09 6.33
CA LEU A 64 -14.59 -1.43 5.88
C LEU A 64 -14.45 -2.47 7.00
N ARG A 65 -13.38 -2.42 7.79
CA ARG A 65 -13.19 -3.32 8.94
C ARG A 65 -14.24 -3.16 10.04
N ARG A 66 -14.87 -1.99 10.13
CA ARG A 66 -15.90 -1.69 11.13
C ARG A 66 -17.30 -2.08 10.64
N ILE A 67 -17.56 -1.90 9.34
CA ILE A 67 -18.85 -2.20 8.71
C ILE A 67 -18.97 -3.71 8.42
N LEU A 68 -17.86 -4.35 8.04
CA LEU A 68 -17.80 -5.75 7.63
C LEU A 68 -17.02 -6.55 8.68
N PRO A 69 -17.68 -7.12 9.71
CA PRO A 69 -17.01 -7.82 10.80
C PRO A 69 -16.26 -9.08 10.34
N ASP A 70 -16.68 -9.68 9.23
CA ASP A 70 -16.02 -10.86 8.64
C ASP A 70 -14.86 -10.50 7.71
N PHE A 71 -14.66 -9.21 7.42
CA PHE A 71 -13.54 -8.78 6.60
C PHE A 71 -12.22 -9.07 7.31
N ARG A 72 -11.41 -9.93 6.70
CA ARG A 72 -10.05 -10.24 7.12
C ARG A 72 -9.08 -9.67 6.08
N PRO A 73 -8.21 -8.70 6.47
CA PRO A 73 -7.16 -8.24 5.58
C PRO A 73 -6.28 -9.41 5.13
N ASN A 74 -5.93 -9.42 3.85
CA ASN A 74 -5.04 -10.42 3.25
C ASN A 74 -3.96 -9.75 2.41
N ASN A 75 -3.11 -10.57 1.78
CA ASN A 75 -2.05 -10.11 0.87
C ASN A 75 -2.54 -9.06 -0.15
N TYR A 76 -3.68 -9.27 -0.81
CA TYR A 76 -4.24 -8.29 -1.75
C TYR A 76 -4.63 -6.97 -1.07
N THR A 77 -5.23 -7.03 0.12
CA THR A 77 -5.56 -5.85 0.92
C THR A 77 -4.29 -5.03 1.16
N PHE A 78 -3.21 -5.66 1.64
CA PHE A 78 -1.94 -4.99 1.88
C PHE A 78 -1.32 -4.46 0.59
N SER A 79 -1.35 -5.21 -0.52
CA SER A 79 -0.84 -4.72 -1.80
C SER A 79 -1.52 -3.42 -2.24
N PHE A 80 -2.85 -3.31 -2.10
CA PHE A 80 -3.56 -2.08 -2.43
C PHE A 80 -3.23 -0.95 -1.46
N LEU A 81 -3.19 -1.21 -0.16
CA LEU A 81 -2.88 -0.18 0.84
C LEU A 81 -1.44 0.33 0.74
N LEU A 82 -0.48 -0.54 0.47
CA LEU A 82 0.92 -0.17 0.29
C LEU A 82 1.14 0.60 -1.00
N LYS A 83 0.45 0.24 -2.08
CA LYS A 83 0.44 1.03 -3.31
C LYS A 83 -0.15 2.42 -3.07
N ALA A 84 -1.30 2.49 -2.39
CA ALA A 84 -1.94 3.74 -2.02
C ALA A 84 -1.03 4.61 -1.14
N ALA A 85 -0.34 3.99 -0.16
CA ALA A 85 0.61 4.69 0.68
C ALA A 85 1.77 5.25 -0.15
N ALA A 86 2.41 4.43 -0.99
CA ALA A 86 3.50 4.84 -1.88
C ALA A 86 3.11 6.03 -2.77
N ASP A 87 1.90 6.01 -3.35
CA ASP A 87 1.40 7.10 -4.20
C ASP A 87 0.99 8.36 -3.42
N SER A 88 0.85 8.26 -2.10
CA SER A 88 0.52 9.37 -1.21
C SER A 88 1.75 10.10 -0.67
N SER A 89 2.96 9.75 -1.12
CA SER A 89 4.19 10.43 -0.69
C SER A 89 4.12 11.91 -1.08
N ALA A 90 4.05 12.79 -0.08
CA ALA A 90 4.24 14.22 -0.31
C ALA A 90 5.67 14.46 -0.81
N PRO A 91 5.92 15.44 -1.70
CA PRO A 91 7.27 15.77 -2.10
C PRO A 91 8.09 16.19 -0.87
N ALA A 92 9.36 15.76 -0.83
CA ALA A 92 10.28 15.95 0.29
C ALA A 92 10.43 17.41 0.74
N SER A 93 10.04 18.37 -0.10
CA SER A 93 10.07 19.81 0.17
C SER A 93 8.97 20.31 1.11
N LEU A 94 7.96 19.51 1.47
CA LEU A 94 6.73 20.04 2.07
C LEU A 94 6.44 19.72 3.53
N ARG A 95 7.22 18.91 4.28
CA ARG A 95 6.97 18.77 5.74
C ARG A 95 7.99 17.91 6.52
N PRO A 96 8.92 18.53 7.27
CA PRO A 96 9.66 17.86 8.33
C PRO A 96 8.90 17.76 9.67
N ASP A 97 7.84 18.56 9.88
CA ASP A 97 7.41 18.89 11.25
C ASP A 97 6.06 18.30 11.69
N SER A 98 5.44 17.39 10.91
CA SER A 98 4.22 16.72 11.36
C SER A 98 4.56 15.35 11.96
N PRO A 99 4.51 15.18 13.30
CA PRO A 99 4.75 13.88 13.95
C PRO A 99 3.71 12.81 13.55
N PHE A 100 2.63 13.21 12.87
CA PHE A 100 1.56 12.35 12.36
C PHE A 100 1.39 12.45 10.83
N GLY A 101 2.37 13.01 10.12
CA GLY A 101 2.35 13.17 8.67
C GLY A 101 2.36 11.84 7.91
N ALA A 102 2.27 11.89 6.57
CA ALA A 102 2.26 10.71 5.68
C ALA A 102 3.33 9.64 6.01
N HIS A 103 4.42 10.03 6.67
CA HIS A 103 5.45 9.17 7.24
C HIS A 103 4.95 8.07 8.19
N ALA A 104 3.83 8.26 8.91
CA ALA A 104 3.30 7.28 9.85
C ALA A 104 2.43 6.19 9.19
N ILE A 105 2.01 6.38 7.94
CA ILE A 105 1.11 5.45 7.24
C ILE A 105 1.82 4.12 6.96
N VAL A 106 3.03 4.17 6.39
CA VAL A 106 3.78 2.96 6.03
C VAL A 106 4.14 2.13 7.29
N PRO A 107 4.68 2.70 8.39
CA PRO A 107 4.87 1.98 9.65
C PRO A 107 3.59 1.38 10.23
N SER A 108 2.46 2.08 10.16
CA SER A 108 1.18 1.57 10.67
C SER A 108 0.69 0.37 9.87
N LEU A 109 0.81 0.42 8.53
CA LEU A 109 0.49 -0.71 7.66
C LEU A 109 1.45 -1.88 7.87
N HIS A 110 2.74 -1.61 8.08
CA HIS A 110 3.74 -2.63 8.40
C HIS A 110 3.43 -3.32 9.72
N ALA A 111 3.18 -2.56 10.79
CA ALA A 111 2.81 -3.11 12.09
C ALA A 111 1.54 -3.98 11.99
N LEU A 112 0.54 -3.53 11.22
CA LEU A 112 -0.66 -4.32 10.99
C LEU A 112 -0.37 -5.60 10.18
N ALA A 113 0.53 -5.55 9.19
CA ALA A 113 0.96 -6.73 8.44
C ALA A 113 1.64 -7.76 9.35
N VAL A 114 2.53 -7.32 10.25
CA VAL A 114 3.19 -8.18 11.24
C VAL A 114 2.18 -8.80 12.20
N VAL A 115 1.27 -7.99 12.77
CA VAL A 115 0.24 -8.47 13.71
C VAL A 115 -0.67 -9.52 13.06
N LEU A 116 -0.92 -9.41 11.76
CA LEU A 116 -1.74 -10.34 10.99
C LEU A 116 -0.91 -11.41 10.25
N ALA A 117 0.41 -11.50 10.50
CA ALA A 117 1.34 -12.45 9.89
C ALA A 117 1.40 -12.44 8.35
N TRP A 118 1.22 -11.28 7.73
CA TRP A 118 1.34 -11.09 6.28
C TRP A 118 2.67 -10.49 5.83
N ASP A 119 3.50 -10.02 6.76
CA ASP A 119 4.79 -9.37 6.50
C ASP A 119 5.80 -10.29 5.79
N ALA A 120 5.78 -11.59 6.08
CA ALA A 120 6.63 -12.58 5.41
C ALA A 120 6.20 -12.92 3.97
N HIS A 121 5.00 -12.52 3.55
CA HIS A 121 4.50 -12.82 2.21
C HIS A 121 5.23 -11.94 1.18
N ALA A 122 5.84 -12.56 0.15
CA ALA A 122 6.69 -11.85 -0.83
C ALA A 122 6.07 -10.56 -1.41
N TYR A 123 4.81 -10.61 -1.87
CA TYR A 123 4.11 -9.43 -2.37
C TYR A 123 3.95 -8.29 -1.33
N VAL A 124 3.77 -8.64 -0.06
CA VAL A 124 3.62 -7.66 1.02
C VAL A 124 4.97 -7.09 1.41
N ALA A 125 6.00 -7.95 1.55
CA ALA A 125 7.37 -7.53 1.79
C ALA A 125 7.90 -6.58 0.69
N ASN A 126 7.73 -6.95 -0.59
CA ASN A 126 8.13 -6.11 -1.72
C ASN A 126 7.34 -4.80 -1.77
N GLY A 127 6.05 -4.84 -1.47
CA GLY A 127 5.22 -3.63 -1.32
C GLY A 127 5.69 -2.71 -0.19
N LEU A 128 6.11 -3.28 0.95
CA LEU A 128 6.66 -2.53 2.08
C LEU A 128 8.01 -1.91 1.73
N ILE A 129 8.90 -2.64 1.08
CA ILE A 129 10.20 -2.12 0.58
C ILE A 129 9.95 -0.91 -0.33
N HIS A 130 9.05 -1.06 -1.31
CA HIS A 130 8.68 0.03 -2.21
C HIS A 130 8.11 1.24 -1.45
N ALA A 131 7.16 1.02 -0.55
CA ALA A 131 6.52 2.10 0.21
C ALA A 131 7.50 2.84 1.15
N TYR A 132 8.41 2.13 1.83
CA TYR A 132 9.44 2.77 2.65
C TYR A 132 10.46 3.54 1.80
N ALA A 133 10.87 2.97 0.66
CA ALA A 133 11.80 3.61 -0.26
C ALA A 133 11.23 4.91 -0.85
N THR A 134 9.95 4.92 -1.27
CA THR A 134 9.29 6.13 -1.80
C THR A 134 9.11 7.22 -0.75
N HIS A 135 8.99 6.85 0.53
CA HIS A 135 8.90 7.79 1.65
C HIS A 135 10.28 8.23 2.20
N GLY A 136 11.38 7.77 1.59
CA GLY A 136 12.74 8.12 2.00
C GLY A 136 13.19 7.47 3.31
N VAL A 137 12.44 6.50 3.85
CA VAL A 137 12.79 5.79 5.09
C VAL A 137 13.71 4.61 4.74
N LEU A 138 14.90 4.94 4.25
CA LEU A 138 15.88 3.99 3.73
C LEU A 138 16.32 2.90 4.73
N PRO A 139 16.53 3.17 6.03
CA PRO A 139 16.94 2.12 6.97
C PRO A 139 15.93 0.95 7.03
N SER A 140 14.63 1.26 7.07
CA SER A 140 13.57 0.24 7.09
C SER A 140 13.48 -0.49 5.75
N ALA A 141 13.59 0.23 4.63
CA ALA A 141 13.58 -0.35 3.29
C ALA A 141 14.74 -1.34 3.09
N ARG A 142 15.95 -0.98 3.51
CA ARG A 142 17.15 -1.83 3.45
C ARG A 142 17.00 -3.11 4.24
N ARG A 143 16.49 -3.01 5.47
CA ARG A 143 16.31 -4.18 6.35
C ARG A 143 15.38 -5.19 5.68
N LEU A 144 14.19 -4.75 5.28
CA LEU A 144 13.22 -5.61 4.60
C LEU A 144 13.76 -6.17 3.28
N PHE A 145 14.53 -5.37 2.54
CA PHE A 145 15.18 -5.81 1.32
C PHE A 145 16.23 -6.91 1.57
N GLY A 146 17.05 -6.77 2.61
CA GLY A 146 17.99 -7.82 3.02
C GLY A 146 17.28 -9.13 3.36
N ASP A 147 16.19 -9.05 4.14
CA ASP A 147 15.37 -10.21 4.48
C ASP A 147 14.73 -10.84 3.22
N ALA A 148 14.27 -10.03 2.27
CA ALA A 148 13.70 -10.48 1.01
C ALA A 148 14.74 -11.11 0.07
N VAL A 149 15.98 -10.61 0.03
CA VAL A 149 17.07 -11.23 -0.73
C VAL A 149 17.47 -12.56 -0.12
N ALA A 150 17.63 -12.63 1.22
CA ALA A 150 17.98 -13.86 1.93
C ALA A 150 16.95 -14.98 1.73
N SER A 151 15.67 -14.63 1.70
CA SER A 151 14.55 -15.55 1.47
C SER A 151 14.23 -15.79 -0.02
N ARG A 152 14.94 -15.16 -0.95
CA ARG A 152 14.64 -15.17 -2.41
C ARG A 152 13.24 -14.67 -2.77
N ALA A 153 12.69 -13.77 -1.96
CA ALA A 153 11.40 -13.12 -2.19
C ALA A 153 11.50 -11.77 -2.92
N ALA A 154 12.70 -11.18 -3.00
CA ALA A 154 12.94 -9.90 -3.66
C ALA A 154 12.68 -9.97 -5.18
N ASP A 155 11.82 -9.09 -5.69
CA ASP A 155 11.52 -8.94 -7.12
C ASP A 155 12.17 -7.69 -7.74
N VAL A 156 12.14 -7.58 -9.07
CA VAL A 156 12.71 -6.43 -9.81
C VAL A 156 12.17 -5.08 -9.30
N CYS A 157 10.91 -5.03 -8.85
CA CYS A 157 10.32 -3.82 -8.31
C CYS A 157 11.00 -3.41 -6.99
N SER A 158 11.25 -4.35 -6.08
CA SER A 158 11.94 -4.10 -4.81
C SER A 158 13.37 -3.57 -5.00
N TRP A 159 14.13 -4.17 -5.92
CA TRP A 159 15.48 -3.72 -6.27
C TRP A 159 15.48 -2.32 -6.90
N THR A 160 14.63 -2.08 -7.89
CA THR A 160 14.57 -0.78 -8.58
C THR A 160 14.07 0.34 -7.66
N SER A 161 13.15 0.03 -6.76
CA SER A 161 12.66 0.98 -5.75
C SER A 161 13.76 1.43 -4.80
N LEU A 162 14.54 0.48 -4.25
CA LEU A 162 15.62 0.81 -3.33
C LEU A 162 16.77 1.52 -4.04
N LEU A 163 17.13 1.10 -5.26
CA LEU A 163 18.12 1.78 -6.10
C LEU A 163 17.73 3.24 -6.36
N THR A 164 16.48 3.48 -6.78
CA THR A 164 15.98 4.83 -7.06
C THR A 164 16.00 5.71 -5.81
N ALA A 165 15.64 5.14 -4.65
CA ALA A 165 15.66 5.86 -3.39
C ALA A 165 17.10 6.19 -2.93
N CYS A 166 18.05 5.27 -3.08
CA CYS A 166 19.47 5.53 -2.80
C CYS A 166 20.05 6.62 -3.72
N ALA A 167 19.72 6.57 -5.02
CA ALA A 167 20.13 7.59 -5.98
C ALA A 167 19.56 8.97 -5.61
N LYS A 168 18.28 9.05 -5.24
CA LYS A 168 17.65 10.30 -4.76
C LYS A 168 18.25 10.84 -3.46
N ALA A 169 18.75 9.95 -2.60
CA ALA A 169 19.43 10.32 -1.36
C ALA A 169 20.93 10.65 -1.56
N GLY A 170 21.45 10.62 -2.79
CA GLY A 170 22.85 10.88 -3.09
C GLY A 170 23.82 9.74 -2.72
N GLN A 171 23.29 8.56 -2.39
CA GLN A 171 24.08 7.38 -1.99
C GLN A 171 24.45 6.57 -3.23
N VAL A 172 25.33 7.14 -4.06
CA VAL A 172 25.68 6.62 -5.39
C VAL A 172 26.37 5.25 -5.31
N ASP A 173 27.29 5.06 -4.38
CA ASP A 173 28.02 3.79 -4.22
C ASP A 173 27.09 2.63 -3.89
N GLU A 174 26.11 2.85 -3.02
CA GLU A 174 25.12 1.85 -2.67
C GLU A 174 24.15 1.59 -3.82
N ALA A 175 23.70 2.65 -4.52
CA ALA A 175 22.87 2.47 -5.71
C ALA A 175 23.58 1.64 -6.79
N ARG A 176 24.91 1.82 -6.94
CA ARG A 176 25.74 1.02 -7.84
C ARG A 176 25.84 -0.43 -7.37
N ALA A 177 26.12 -0.66 -6.09
CA ALA A 177 26.17 -2.00 -5.51
C ALA A 177 24.84 -2.76 -5.67
N LEU A 178 23.71 -2.09 -5.46
CA LEU A 178 22.37 -2.64 -5.70
C LEU A 178 22.15 -2.99 -7.17
N PHE A 179 22.57 -2.13 -8.09
CA PHE A 179 22.46 -2.40 -9.53
C PHE A 179 23.29 -3.62 -9.97
N ASP A 180 24.52 -3.72 -9.49
CA ASP A 180 25.43 -4.82 -9.83
C ASP A 180 25.00 -6.14 -9.17
N GLY A 181 24.31 -6.09 -8.02
CA GLY A 181 23.79 -7.26 -7.30
C GLY A 181 22.45 -7.81 -7.82
N MET A 182 21.76 -7.14 -8.75
CA MET A 182 20.47 -7.60 -9.27
C MET A 182 20.61 -8.98 -9.96
N PRO A 183 19.87 -10.03 -9.53
CA PRO A 183 19.95 -11.36 -10.12
C PRO A 183 19.35 -11.34 -11.54
N ARG A 184 20.23 -11.38 -12.55
CA ARG A 184 19.96 -11.27 -14.00
C ARG A 184 18.98 -10.14 -14.37
N ARG A 185 19.55 -9.08 -14.92
CA ARG A 185 18.86 -8.08 -15.75
C ARG A 185 17.87 -8.83 -16.64
N ASN A 186 16.56 -8.64 -16.46
CA ASN A 186 15.55 -9.25 -17.31
C ASN A 186 16.03 -9.20 -18.77
N ASP A 187 16.09 -10.35 -19.42
CA ASP A 187 16.37 -10.51 -20.86
C ASP A 187 15.35 -9.77 -21.75
N VAL A 188 14.44 -8.98 -21.18
CA VAL A 188 13.45 -8.11 -21.84
C VAL A 188 13.94 -6.66 -21.98
N ALA A 189 15.13 -6.31 -21.46
CA ALA A 189 15.74 -4.99 -21.67
C ALA A 189 16.84 -4.96 -22.75
N TRP A 190 17.27 -6.13 -23.26
CA TRP A 190 18.35 -6.21 -24.27
C TRP A 190 18.05 -7.16 -25.44
N GLY A 191 16.80 -7.64 -25.55
CA GLY A 191 16.34 -8.55 -26.59
C GLY A 191 15.22 -7.98 -27.43
N ALA A 192 15.40 -6.80 -28.02
CA ALA A 192 14.77 -6.51 -29.31
C ALA A 192 15.77 -6.92 -30.39
N PRO A 193 15.70 -8.16 -30.93
CA PRO A 193 16.33 -8.42 -32.21
C PRO A 193 15.49 -7.73 -33.28
N CYS A 194 16.15 -6.81 -34.00
CA CYS A 194 15.82 -6.28 -35.33
C CYS A 194 14.37 -5.85 -35.60
#